data_AF-A0A3B8JL34-F1
#
_entry.id   AF-A0A3B8JL34-F1
#
_cell.length_a   1.000
_cell.length_b   1.000
_cell.length_c   1.000
_cell.angle_alpha   90.00
_cell.angle_beta   90.00
_cell.angle_gamma   90.00
#
_symmetry.space_group_name_H-M   'P 1'
#
loop_
_entity.id
_entity.type
_entity.pdbx_description
1 polymer ?
#
loop_
_entity_poly.entity_id
_entity_poly.type
_entity_poly.pdbx_seq_one_letter_code
_entity_poly.pdbx_strand_id
1 'polypeptide(L)'
;MLTFKRFAGTVSVVLLTLTSACSSSEQPQATSSATTSPKLTAPTRSPRVFKAKASSPNSSPQVQAERFLEALDTAMGAASIAQSAQSNDDWNLVVSRWQRAINLLRAVPQPSANYAIAQKKIAEYQRNLAYAQKQQNSGLTPIGRANPRPVAAVSRQTKPSAPTSAAPKQTRPSTVTPEVALATHLKKIGAKFYGTYWCPYCTQQKDLFGTQAFRQINYIECDEKGKNARPDLCIKANISGFPTWEIKGKLYSGLQSLQALADLSGYQGDRNFKR
;
A
#
# COMPACT_ATOMS: atom_id res chain seq x y z
N MET A 1 -21.58 -26.42 39.66
CA MET A 1 -20.57 -27.49 39.43
C MET A 1 -20.14 -27.42 37.96
N LEU A 2 -18.98 -26.81 37.67
CA LEU A 2 -18.40 -26.77 36.32
C LEU A 2 -17.07 -27.52 36.35
N THR A 3 -17.01 -28.62 35.61
CA THR A 3 -15.87 -29.55 35.52
C THR A 3 -14.84 -29.02 34.51
N PHE A 4 -13.66 -28.66 35.00
CA PHE A 4 -12.48 -28.37 34.17
C PHE A 4 -11.88 -29.68 33.65
N LYS A 5 -11.93 -29.91 32.33
CA LYS A 5 -11.10 -30.93 31.67
C LYS A 5 -9.78 -30.30 31.26
N ARG A 6 -8.70 -30.65 31.97
CA ARG A 6 -7.31 -30.36 31.59
C ARG A 6 -6.88 -31.38 30.53
N PHE A 7 -6.49 -30.91 29.35
CA PHE A 7 -5.75 -31.73 28.38
C PHE A 7 -4.26 -31.40 28.50
N ALA A 8 -3.50 -32.41 28.94
CA ALA A 8 -2.05 -32.47 28.83
C ALA A 8 -1.72 -33.25 27.54
N GLY A 9 -0.80 -32.73 26.71
CA GLY A 9 -0.45 -33.35 25.43
C GLY A 9 0.89 -32.84 24.89
N THR A 10 1.96 -33.43 25.44
CA THR A 10 3.29 -33.69 24.88
C THR A 10 3.88 -32.76 23.81
N VAL A 11 4.93 -32.04 24.21
CA VAL A 11 5.91 -31.36 23.35
C VAL A 11 6.88 -32.41 22.80
N SER A 12 6.88 -32.62 21.47
CA SER A 12 7.94 -33.38 20.78
C SER A 12 8.97 -32.40 20.22
N VAL A 13 10.16 -32.38 20.84
CA VAL A 13 11.35 -31.68 20.33
C VAL A 13 12.08 -32.65 19.40
N VAL A 14 12.07 -32.36 18.10
CA VAL A 14 12.96 -33.03 17.13
C VAL A 14 14.08 -32.05 16.79
N LEU A 15 15.26 -32.35 17.34
CA LEU A 15 16.51 -31.66 17.07
C LEU A 15 17.21 -32.38 15.91
N LEU A 16 17.26 -31.76 14.73
CA LEU A 16 18.02 -32.25 13.59
C LEU A 16 19.09 -31.22 13.25
N THR A 17 20.30 -31.46 13.76
CA THR A 17 21.53 -30.79 13.33
C THR A 17 22.09 -31.52 12.12
N LEU A 18 22.08 -30.88 10.95
CA LEU A 18 22.92 -31.29 9.82
C LEU A 18 23.83 -30.14 9.41
N THR A 19 25.12 -30.38 9.66
CA THR A 19 26.27 -29.65 9.16
C THR A 19 26.64 -30.14 7.76
N SER A 20 26.76 -29.24 6.78
CA SER A 20 27.68 -29.39 5.62
C SER A 20 27.62 -28.08 4.80
N ALA A 21 28.63 -27.23 4.92
CA ALA A 21 29.79 -27.15 4.02
C ALA A 21 29.52 -26.21 2.82
N CYS A 22 30.04 -24.98 2.92
CA CYS A 22 30.18 -24.06 1.79
C CYS A 22 31.40 -24.47 0.97
N SER A 23 31.21 -24.80 -0.32
CA SER A 23 32.28 -24.85 -1.31
C SER A 23 32.37 -23.51 -2.04
N SER A 24 33.55 -22.89 -2.01
CA SER A 24 33.95 -21.82 -2.91
C SER A 24 34.45 -22.42 -4.22
N SER A 25 34.15 -21.81 -5.35
CA SER A 25 34.87 -22.07 -6.60
C SER A 25 35.01 -20.81 -7.44
N GLU A 26 36.28 -20.48 -7.64
CA GLU A 26 36.97 -19.90 -8.80
C GLU A 26 36.48 -18.65 -9.55
N GLN A 27 37.48 -17.77 -9.68
CA GLN A 27 37.68 -16.64 -10.59
C GLN A 27 37.74 -17.07 -12.07
N PRO A 28 37.60 -16.10 -13.00
CA PRO A 28 38.56 -16.03 -14.11
C PRO A 28 39.27 -14.68 -14.22
N GLN A 29 40.58 -14.76 -14.48
CA GLN A 29 41.48 -13.68 -14.86
C GLN A 29 41.13 -13.13 -16.25
N ALA A 30 41.28 -11.81 -16.42
CA ALA A 30 41.45 -11.18 -17.73
C ALA A 30 42.67 -10.25 -17.70
N THR A 31 43.74 -10.74 -18.33
CA THR A 31 44.72 -10.05 -19.20
C THR A 31 45.19 -8.64 -18.85
N SER A 32 46.50 -8.55 -18.59
CA SER A 32 47.32 -7.33 -18.62
C SER A 32 47.39 -6.71 -20.02
N SER A 33 47.34 -5.39 -20.08
CA SER A 33 48.04 -4.61 -21.12
C SER A 33 48.44 -3.27 -20.51
N ALA A 34 49.75 -3.07 -20.43
CA ALA A 34 50.38 -1.85 -19.98
C ALA A 34 50.48 -0.85 -21.15
N THR A 35 50.09 0.41 -20.92
CA THR A 35 50.52 1.55 -21.73
C THR A 35 50.93 2.68 -20.80
N THR A 36 52.18 3.12 -21.01
CA THR A 36 52.97 4.11 -20.29
C THR A 36 52.59 5.57 -20.57
N SER A 37 52.61 6.41 -19.52
CA SER A 37 53.07 7.83 -19.43
C SER A 37 52.15 8.72 -18.56
N PRO A 38 52.60 9.90 -18.07
CA PRO A 38 53.72 10.10 -17.17
C PRO A 38 53.30 10.78 -15.83
N LYS A 39 54.21 10.67 -14.89
CA LYS A 39 54.32 11.29 -13.56
C LYS A 39 53.85 12.75 -13.49
N LEU A 40 52.87 13.02 -12.63
CA LEU A 40 52.63 14.33 -12.01
C LEU A 40 52.59 14.18 -10.48
N THR A 41 53.24 15.10 -9.79
CA THR A 41 53.66 15.04 -8.39
C THR A 41 52.60 15.45 -7.35
N ALA A 42 52.74 14.86 -6.15
CA ALA A 42 52.31 15.27 -4.79
C ALA A 42 51.03 14.62 -4.20
N PRO A 43 50.88 14.56 -2.86
CA PRO A 43 51.81 14.07 -1.84
C PRO A 43 51.26 12.85 -1.06
N THR A 44 52.15 12.10 -0.42
CA THR A 44 51.89 10.94 0.43
C THR A 44 50.88 11.23 1.55
N ARG A 45 49.74 10.53 1.56
CA ARG A 45 48.87 10.41 2.74
C ARG A 45 48.87 8.96 3.20
N SER A 46 49.46 8.72 4.38
CA SER A 46 49.51 7.42 5.05
C SER A 46 48.11 6.78 5.17
N PRO A 47 47.98 5.45 5.07
CA PRO A 47 46.70 4.78 5.23
C PRO A 47 46.29 4.85 6.71
N ARG A 48 45.33 5.73 7.01
CA ARG A 48 44.64 5.70 8.29
C ARG A 48 43.75 4.46 8.30
N VAL A 49 44.16 3.45 9.05
CA VAL A 49 43.33 2.29 9.41
C VAL A 49 42.07 2.81 10.08
N PHE A 50 40.96 2.86 9.36
CA PHE A 50 39.65 3.05 9.96
C PHE A 50 39.26 1.74 10.63
N LYS A 51 39.43 1.68 11.95
CA LYS A 51 38.85 0.63 12.79
C LYS A 51 37.34 0.59 12.51
N ALA A 52 36.87 -0.49 11.89
CA ALA A 52 35.44 -0.77 11.77
C ALA A 52 34.85 -0.89 13.18
N LYS A 53 33.99 0.06 13.54
CA LYS A 53 33.22 0.01 14.79
C LYS A 53 32.15 -1.06 14.61
N ALA A 54 32.28 -2.16 15.33
CA ALA A 54 31.24 -3.19 15.41
C ALA A 54 29.91 -2.56 15.82
N SER A 55 28.89 -2.68 14.97
CA SER A 55 27.53 -2.21 15.23
C SER A 55 26.82 -3.15 16.22
N SER A 56 26.57 -2.62 17.41
CA SER A 56 25.70 -3.23 18.44
C SER A 56 24.25 -3.36 17.94
N PRO A 57 23.42 -4.29 18.49
CA PRO A 57 22.15 -4.69 17.90
C PRO A 57 20.99 -3.70 18.09
N ASN A 58 21.26 -2.47 18.54
CA ASN A 58 20.26 -1.42 18.70
C ASN A 58 20.55 -0.31 17.68
N SER A 59 19.91 -0.41 16.52
CA SER A 59 20.09 0.55 15.42
C SER A 59 19.66 1.96 15.83
N SER A 60 20.38 2.97 15.33
CA SER A 60 20.11 4.40 15.57
C SER A 60 18.62 4.75 15.36
N PRO A 61 18.03 5.70 16.12
CA PRO A 61 16.65 6.15 15.94
C PRO A 61 16.28 6.50 14.49
N GLN A 62 17.25 6.98 13.70
CA GLN A 62 17.08 7.27 12.27
C GLN A 62 16.79 6.00 11.45
N VAL A 63 17.55 4.95 11.66
CA VAL A 63 17.38 3.65 10.96
C VAL A 63 16.04 3.00 11.35
N GLN A 64 15.59 3.20 12.59
CA GLN A 64 14.28 2.72 13.03
C GLN A 64 13.14 3.49 12.33
N ALA A 65 13.30 4.80 12.12
CA ALA A 65 12.35 5.60 11.36
C ALA A 65 12.31 5.18 9.88
N GLU A 66 13.46 4.97 9.25
CA GLU A 66 13.56 4.47 7.88
C GLU A 66 12.86 3.11 7.70
N ARG A 67 13.10 2.16 8.61
CA ARG A 67 12.44 0.85 8.57
C ARG A 67 10.92 0.96 8.74
N PHE A 68 10.45 1.86 9.60
CA PHE A 68 9.03 2.13 9.74
C PHE A 68 8.44 2.73 8.44
N LEU A 69 9.15 3.67 7.80
CA LEU A 69 8.75 4.27 6.53
C LEU A 69 8.73 3.23 5.39
N GLU A 70 9.72 2.33 5.33
CA GLU A 70 9.76 1.22 4.37
C GLU A 70 8.53 0.32 4.50
N ALA A 71 8.07 0.09 5.74
CA ALA A 71 6.89 -0.72 5.99
C ALA A 71 5.63 -0.06 5.41
N LEU A 72 5.48 1.25 5.60
CA LEU A 72 4.36 2.02 5.07
C LEU A 72 4.41 2.09 3.53
N ASP A 73 5.59 2.27 2.93
CA ASP A 73 5.78 2.25 1.48
C ASP A 73 5.43 0.88 0.87
N THR A 74 5.92 -0.19 1.51
CA THR A 74 5.67 -1.55 1.06
C THR A 74 4.16 -1.85 1.07
N ALA A 75 3.48 -1.49 2.16
CA ALA A 75 2.03 -1.62 2.30
C ALA A 75 1.27 -0.80 1.24
N MET A 76 1.78 0.38 0.91
CA MET A 76 1.19 1.22 -0.11
C MET A 76 1.24 0.60 -1.49
N GLY A 77 2.41 0.09 -1.87
CA GLY A 77 2.54 -0.65 -3.12
C GLY A 77 1.64 -1.89 -3.15
N ALA A 78 1.45 -2.57 -2.02
CA ALA A 78 0.48 -3.66 -1.91
C ALA A 78 -0.95 -3.20 -2.19
N ALA A 79 -1.38 -2.08 -1.58
CA ALA A 79 -2.71 -1.51 -1.78
C ALA A 79 -2.94 -1.04 -3.23
N SER A 80 -1.94 -0.41 -3.85
CA SER A 80 -2.01 0.07 -5.24
C SER A 80 -2.18 -1.10 -6.22
N ILE A 81 -1.37 -2.16 -6.08
CA ILE A 81 -1.49 -3.35 -6.94
C ILE A 81 -2.86 -4.01 -6.73
N ALA A 82 -3.34 -4.07 -5.48
CA ALA A 82 -4.65 -4.66 -5.18
C ALA A 82 -5.84 -3.97 -5.87
N GLN A 83 -5.70 -2.70 -6.27
CA GLN A 83 -6.77 -1.98 -6.97
C GLN A 83 -6.92 -2.39 -8.43
N SER A 84 -5.81 -2.74 -9.08
CA SER A 84 -5.77 -3.08 -10.50
C SER A 84 -5.48 -4.56 -10.78
N ALA A 85 -5.29 -5.38 -9.74
CA ALA A 85 -5.01 -6.81 -9.83
C ALA A 85 -6.11 -7.55 -10.61
N GLN A 86 -5.71 -8.25 -11.66
CA GLN A 86 -6.62 -8.99 -12.56
C GLN A 86 -6.33 -10.49 -12.58
N SER A 87 -5.20 -10.90 -12.03
CA SER A 87 -4.74 -12.29 -12.04
C SER A 87 -4.35 -12.77 -10.65
N ASN A 88 -4.29 -14.09 -10.49
CA ASN A 88 -3.77 -14.69 -9.26
C ASN A 88 -2.31 -14.26 -8.99
N ASP A 89 -1.51 -14.02 -10.03
CA ASP A 89 -0.12 -13.56 -9.89
C ASP A 89 -0.04 -12.13 -9.34
N ASP A 90 -0.94 -11.23 -9.76
CA ASP A 90 -1.05 -9.90 -9.16
C ASP A 90 -1.40 -10.01 -7.66
N TRP A 91 -2.36 -10.88 -7.32
CA TRP A 91 -2.73 -11.11 -5.93
C TRP A 91 -1.62 -11.78 -5.11
N ASN A 92 -0.81 -12.66 -5.70
CA ASN A 92 0.41 -13.19 -5.09
C ASN A 92 1.39 -12.06 -4.72
N LEU A 93 1.59 -11.10 -5.62
CA LEU A 93 2.43 -9.94 -5.35
C LEU A 93 1.84 -9.07 -4.23
N VAL A 94 0.53 -8.80 -4.23
CA VAL A 94 -0.16 -8.07 -3.16
C VAL A 94 0.06 -8.74 -1.81
N VAL A 95 -0.15 -10.05 -1.72
CA VAL A 95 0.04 -10.85 -0.49
C VAL A 95 1.48 -10.76 0.00
N SER A 96 2.46 -10.93 -0.90
CA SER A 96 3.88 -10.86 -0.53
C SER A 96 4.25 -9.48 0.04
N ARG A 97 3.73 -8.40 -0.54
CA ARG A 97 4.00 -7.04 -0.07
C ARG A 97 3.33 -6.75 1.28
N TRP A 98 2.09 -7.20 1.50
CA TRP A 98 1.47 -7.10 2.83
C TRP A 98 2.27 -7.85 3.90
N GLN A 99 2.74 -9.07 3.59
CA GLN A 99 3.56 -9.83 4.51
C GLN A 99 4.88 -9.10 4.84
N ARG A 100 5.57 -8.54 3.84
CA ARG A 100 6.79 -7.75 4.04
C ARG A 100 6.52 -6.52 4.90
N ALA A 101 5.45 -5.77 4.62
CA ALA A 101 5.09 -4.60 5.41
C ALA A 101 4.82 -4.95 6.89
N ILE A 102 4.07 -6.03 7.15
CA ILE A 102 3.81 -6.52 8.51
C ILE A 102 5.12 -6.91 9.20
N ASN A 103 6.03 -7.61 8.50
CA ASN A 103 7.32 -8.01 9.06
C ASN A 103 8.19 -6.81 9.42
N LEU A 104 8.24 -5.78 8.57
CA LEU A 104 8.96 -4.54 8.85
C LEU A 104 8.40 -3.82 10.09
N LEU A 105 7.08 -3.75 10.24
CA LEU A 105 6.44 -3.16 11.42
C LEU A 105 6.71 -3.95 12.70
N ARG A 106 6.70 -5.28 12.64
CA ARG A 106 7.01 -6.15 13.78
C ARG A 106 8.45 -5.96 14.29
N ALA A 107 9.36 -5.53 13.42
CA ALA A 107 10.75 -5.26 13.75
C ALA A 107 10.99 -3.85 14.35
N VAL A 108 9.95 -3.02 14.49
CA VAL A 108 10.06 -1.72 15.18
C VAL A 108 10.13 -1.99 16.70
N PRO A 109 11.18 -1.52 17.39
CA PRO A 109 11.38 -1.83 18.81
C PRO A 109 10.50 -0.95 19.72
N GLN A 110 10.16 -1.42 20.93
CA GLN A 110 9.28 -0.71 21.87
C GLN A 110 9.72 0.72 22.23
N PRO A 111 11.01 1.01 22.45
CA PRO A 111 11.45 2.37 22.78
C PRO A 111 11.30 3.36 21.62
N SER A 112 11.00 2.89 20.41
CA SER A 112 10.79 3.76 19.25
C SER A 112 9.52 4.60 19.42
N ALA A 113 9.59 5.88 19.05
CA ALA A 113 8.42 6.74 18.93
C ALA A 113 7.34 6.15 17.99
N ASN A 114 7.73 5.30 17.04
CA ASN A 114 6.82 4.71 16.06
C ASN A 114 6.16 3.40 16.54
N TYR A 115 6.55 2.84 17.69
CA TYR A 115 6.11 1.51 18.11
C TYR A 115 4.58 1.40 18.23
N ALA A 116 3.94 2.35 18.92
CA ALA A 116 2.49 2.35 19.09
C ALA A 116 1.74 2.45 17.75
N ILE A 117 2.30 3.20 16.80
CA ILE A 117 1.73 3.33 15.46
C ILE A 117 1.92 2.01 14.68
N ALA A 118 3.11 1.42 14.77
CA ALA A 118 3.43 0.14 14.14
C ALA A 118 2.48 -0.98 14.61
N GLN A 119 2.22 -1.09 15.92
CA GLN A 119 1.27 -2.07 16.46
C GLN A 119 -0.15 -1.89 15.91
N LYS A 120 -0.64 -0.65 15.82
CA LYS A 120 -1.94 -0.36 15.20
C LYS A 120 -1.97 -0.75 13.72
N LYS A 121 -0.90 -0.46 12.98
CA LYS A 121 -0.78 -0.76 11.55
C LYS A 121 -0.67 -2.25 11.25
N ILE A 122 -0.03 -3.04 12.12
CA ILE A 122 -0.01 -4.50 11.99
C ILE A 122 -1.43 -5.07 11.94
N ALA A 123 -2.32 -4.63 12.84
CA ALA A 123 -3.70 -5.12 12.87
C ALA A 123 -4.48 -4.73 11.60
N GLU A 124 -4.25 -3.53 11.06
CA GLU A 124 -4.83 -3.08 9.78
C GLU A 124 -4.31 -3.93 8.62
N TYR A 125 -3.01 -4.14 8.53
CA TYR A 125 -2.37 -4.84 7.42
C TYR A 125 -2.69 -6.33 7.44
N GLN A 126 -2.90 -6.93 8.61
CA GLN A 126 -3.40 -8.30 8.73
C GLN A 126 -4.77 -8.48 8.07
N ARG A 127 -5.68 -7.50 8.20
CA ARG A 127 -6.98 -7.56 7.51
C ARG A 127 -6.83 -7.43 6.00
N ASN A 128 -5.95 -6.54 5.54
CA ASN A 128 -5.68 -6.36 4.11
C ASN A 128 -5.02 -7.60 3.50
N LEU A 129 -4.10 -8.24 4.23
CA LEU A 129 -3.49 -9.52 3.87
C LEU A 129 -4.56 -10.61 3.74
N ALA A 130 -5.45 -10.75 4.72
CA ALA A 130 -6.53 -11.74 4.68
C ALA A 130 -7.48 -11.52 3.49
N TYR A 131 -7.78 -10.25 3.17
CA TYR A 131 -8.54 -9.90 1.96
C TYR A 131 -7.81 -10.34 0.69
N ALA A 132 -6.52 -10.01 0.56
CA ALA A 132 -5.72 -10.39 -0.61
C ALA A 132 -5.61 -11.92 -0.77
N GLN A 133 -5.44 -12.65 0.34
CA GLN A 133 -5.45 -14.11 0.36
C GLN A 133 -6.78 -14.70 -0.11
N LYS A 134 -7.91 -14.08 0.28
CA LYS A 134 -9.22 -14.49 -0.23
C LYS A 134 -9.32 -14.31 -1.75
N GLN A 135 -8.79 -13.21 -2.29
CA GLN A 135 -8.85 -12.94 -3.73
C GLN A 135 -8.04 -13.93 -4.58
N GLN A 136 -6.90 -14.42 -4.08
CA GLN A 136 -6.17 -15.52 -4.71
C GLN A 136 -7.03 -16.79 -4.87
N ASN A 137 -7.92 -17.05 -3.90
CA ASN A 137 -8.77 -18.23 -3.87
C ASN A 137 -10.12 -18.04 -4.58
N SER A 138 -10.46 -16.81 -4.98
CA SER A 138 -11.73 -16.50 -5.65
C SER A 138 -11.77 -16.94 -7.12
N GLY A 139 -10.67 -17.49 -7.67
CA GLY A 139 -10.65 -18.02 -9.03
C GLY A 139 -11.03 -16.96 -10.06
N LEU A 140 -10.25 -15.88 -10.16
CA LEU A 140 -10.28 -15.06 -11.37
C LEU A 140 -9.93 -16.01 -12.52
N THR A 141 -10.94 -16.47 -13.25
CA THR A 141 -10.76 -17.28 -14.45
C THR A 141 -9.71 -16.55 -15.29
N PRO A 142 -8.57 -17.18 -15.62
CA PRO A 142 -7.64 -16.60 -16.56
C PRO A 142 -8.49 -16.24 -17.78
N ILE A 143 -8.45 -14.98 -18.22
CA ILE A 143 -8.93 -14.66 -19.57
C ILE A 143 -7.97 -15.38 -20.51
N GLY A 144 -8.23 -16.67 -20.73
CA GLY A 144 -7.65 -17.43 -21.81
C GLY A 144 -8.00 -16.66 -23.07
N ARG A 145 -6.98 -16.34 -23.87
CA ARG A 145 -7.10 -15.81 -25.23
C ARG A 145 -8.35 -16.36 -25.89
N ALA A 146 -9.38 -15.53 -26.02
CA ALA A 146 -10.54 -15.87 -26.82
C ALA A 146 -10.07 -15.96 -28.27
N ASN A 147 -10.03 -17.17 -28.81
CA ASN A 147 -9.99 -17.40 -30.25
C ASN A 147 -11.24 -16.72 -30.87
N PRO A 148 -11.10 -15.86 -31.89
CA PRO A 148 -12.25 -15.27 -32.55
C PRO A 148 -12.98 -16.35 -33.36
N ARG A 149 -14.18 -16.74 -32.92
CA ARG A 149 -15.10 -17.57 -33.73
C ARG A 149 -15.93 -16.65 -34.64
N PRO A 150 -16.28 -17.06 -35.87
CA PRO A 150 -16.78 -16.15 -36.90
C PRO A 150 -18.17 -15.62 -36.60
N VAL A 151 -18.36 -14.33 -36.90
CA VAL A 151 -19.65 -13.64 -36.88
C VAL A 151 -20.61 -14.26 -37.90
N ALA A 152 -21.69 -14.86 -37.42
CA ALA A 152 -22.87 -15.15 -38.22
C ALA A 152 -23.92 -14.05 -37.97
N ALA A 153 -24.31 -13.39 -39.06
CA ALA A 153 -25.28 -12.31 -39.12
C ALA A 153 -26.71 -12.78 -38.79
N VAL A 154 -27.47 -11.98 -38.04
CA VAL A 154 -28.94 -12.04 -38.02
C VAL A 154 -29.54 -10.63 -37.95
N SER A 155 -30.62 -10.49 -38.70
CA SER A 155 -31.23 -9.29 -39.28
C SER A 155 -32.10 -8.46 -38.32
N ARG A 156 -32.34 -7.20 -38.72
CA ARG A 156 -33.27 -6.22 -38.11
C ARG A 156 -34.74 -6.58 -38.40
N GLN A 157 -35.62 -6.43 -37.40
CA GLN A 157 -37.03 -6.06 -37.62
C GLN A 157 -37.55 -5.14 -36.49
N THR A 158 -38.53 -4.32 -36.85
CA THR A 158 -39.01 -3.07 -36.24
C THR A 158 -40.33 -3.23 -35.44
N LYS A 159 -40.47 -2.48 -34.31
CA LYS A 159 -41.62 -1.78 -33.62
C LYS A 159 -43.11 -2.17 -33.95
N PRO A 160 -44.17 -1.84 -33.12
CA PRO A 160 -44.24 -0.96 -31.92
C PRO A 160 -45.22 -1.25 -30.73
N SER A 161 -44.89 -0.62 -29.59
CA SER A 161 -45.69 0.05 -28.52
C SER A 161 -46.58 -0.68 -27.48
N ALA A 162 -46.42 -0.18 -26.24
CA ALA A 162 -46.90 -0.59 -24.91
C ALA A 162 -48.41 -0.40 -24.59
N PRO A 163 -48.85 -0.75 -23.35
CA PRO A 163 -48.97 0.31 -22.34
C PRO A 163 -48.40 -0.01 -20.94
N THR A 164 -48.35 1.07 -20.17
CA THR A 164 -47.61 1.42 -18.95
C THR A 164 -48.06 0.73 -17.66
N SER A 165 -47.10 0.38 -16.80
CA SER A 165 -47.20 0.66 -15.35
C SER A 165 -45.83 1.02 -14.78
N ALA A 166 -45.78 2.22 -14.21
CA ALA A 166 -44.60 2.94 -13.81
C ALA A 166 -44.28 2.73 -12.33
N ALA A 167 -43.04 2.35 -12.06
CA ALA A 167 -42.36 2.56 -10.78
C ALA A 167 -41.02 3.26 -11.09
N PRO A 168 -40.56 4.21 -10.24
CA PRO A 168 -39.69 5.29 -10.68
C PRO A 168 -38.27 4.80 -10.96
N LYS A 169 -37.93 4.70 -12.25
CA LYS A 169 -36.55 4.68 -12.72
C LYS A 169 -35.93 6.03 -12.37
N GLN A 170 -35.09 6.08 -11.35
CA GLN A 170 -34.25 7.24 -11.09
C GLN A 170 -33.29 7.44 -12.27
N THR A 171 -33.65 8.36 -13.14
CA THR A 171 -32.79 9.00 -14.12
C THR A 171 -31.80 9.91 -13.41
N ARG A 172 -30.68 9.35 -12.92
CA ARG A 172 -29.47 10.15 -12.68
C ARG A 172 -28.63 10.11 -13.96
N PRO A 173 -28.16 11.26 -14.48
CA PRO A 173 -27.38 11.26 -15.71
C PRO A 173 -26.11 10.43 -15.53
N SER A 174 -25.80 9.61 -16.54
CA SER A 174 -24.66 8.71 -16.67
C SER A 174 -23.29 9.42 -16.70
N THR A 175 -23.17 10.62 -16.15
CA THR A 175 -22.01 11.51 -16.25
C THR A 175 -21.21 11.68 -14.96
N VAL A 176 -21.61 11.04 -13.86
CA VAL A 176 -20.86 11.06 -12.60
C VAL A 176 -20.10 9.75 -12.43
N THR A 177 -18.77 9.80 -12.48
CA THR A 177 -17.94 8.60 -12.26
C THR A 177 -18.02 8.10 -10.81
N PRO A 178 -17.76 6.81 -10.55
CA PRO A 178 -17.69 6.27 -9.19
C PRO A 178 -16.76 7.06 -8.26
N GLU A 179 -15.62 7.55 -8.76
CA GLU A 179 -14.66 8.36 -7.98
C GLU A 179 -15.25 9.70 -7.57
N VAL A 180 -15.95 10.40 -8.48
CA VAL A 180 -16.61 11.67 -8.17
C VAL A 180 -17.72 11.46 -7.14
N ALA A 181 -18.47 10.36 -7.25
CA ALA A 181 -19.52 10.03 -6.30
C ALA A 181 -18.96 9.71 -4.90
N LEU A 182 -17.87 8.92 -4.81
CA LEU A 182 -17.18 8.66 -3.55
C LEU A 182 -16.59 9.94 -2.95
N ALA A 183 -15.90 10.77 -3.74
CA ALA A 183 -15.32 12.02 -3.26
C ALA A 183 -16.38 12.99 -2.74
N THR A 184 -17.53 13.04 -3.42
CA THR A 184 -18.70 13.84 -2.98
C THR A 184 -19.26 13.31 -1.67
N HIS A 185 -19.36 11.99 -1.50
CA HIS A 185 -19.78 11.38 -0.24
C HIS A 185 -18.80 11.71 0.89
N LEU A 186 -17.50 11.56 0.67
CA LEU A 186 -16.44 11.91 1.62
C LEU A 186 -16.55 13.38 2.05
N LYS A 187 -16.74 14.29 1.10
CA LYS A 187 -16.99 15.71 1.38
C LYS A 187 -18.22 15.90 2.27
N LYS A 188 -19.34 15.26 1.89
CA LYS A 188 -20.65 15.38 2.59
C LYS A 188 -20.56 14.93 4.03
N ILE A 189 -19.82 13.86 4.32
CA ILE A 189 -19.65 13.36 5.71
C ILE A 189 -18.56 14.12 6.48
N GLY A 190 -17.97 15.16 5.90
CA GLY A 190 -16.91 15.94 6.53
C GLY A 190 -15.58 15.20 6.64
N ALA A 191 -15.33 14.19 5.80
CA ALA A 191 -14.03 13.53 5.78
C ALA A 191 -12.95 14.55 5.37
N LYS A 192 -11.80 14.49 6.05
CA LYS A 192 -10.66 15.38 5.80
C LYS A 192 -9.47 14.56 5.33
N PHE A 193 -8.72 15.13 4.40
CA PHE A 193 -7.48 14.56 3.92
C PHE A 193 -6.34 15.50 4.28
N TYR A 194 -5.47 15.07 5.17
CA TYR A 194 -4.29 15.81 5.62
C TYR A 194 -3.08 15.36 4.81
N GLY A 195 -2.39 16.31 4.20
CA GLY A 195 -1.19 16.01 3.43
C GLY A 195 -0.34 17.25 3.20
N THR A 196 0.71 17.08 2.40
CA THR A 196 1.54 18.20 1.96
C THR A 196 1.69 18.20 0.44
N TYR A 197 1.99 19.38 -0.13
CA TYR A 197 2.11 19.53 -1.58
C TYR A 197 3.28 18.73 -2.19
N TRP A 198 4.36 18.52 -1.41
CA TRP A 198 5.57 17.80 -1.81
C TRP A 198 5.51 16.30 -1.46
N CYS A 199 4.48 15.85 -0.74
CA CYS A 199 4.37 14.47 -0.30
C CYS A 199 3.99 13.55 -1.49
N PRO A 200 4.88 12.62 -1.91
CA PRO A 200 4.64 11.79 -3.09
C PRO A 200 3.42 10.89 -2.92
N TYR A 201 3.21 10.37 -1.72
CA TYR A 201 2.04 9.55 -1.39
C TYR A 201 0.73 10.34 -1.36
N CYS A 202 0.81 11.64 -1.09
CA CYS A 202 -0.33 12.53 -1.14
C CYS A 202 -0.72 12.79 -2.60
N THR A 203 0.26 12.92 -3.50
CA THR A 203 0.04 12.92 -4.94
C THR A 203 -0.57 11.61 -5.41
N GLN A 204 -0.03 10.46 -5.00
CA GLN A 204 -0.62 9.15 -5.34
C GLN A 204 -2.08 9.04 -4.88
N GLN A 205 -2.44 9.49 -3.66
CA GLN A 205 -3.83 9.50 -3.21
C GLN A 205 -4.73 10.34 -4.12
N LYS A 206 -4.23 11.51 -4.53
CA LYS A 206 -4.93 12.43 -5.44
C LYS A 206 -5.18 11.77 -6.79
N ASP A 207 -4.19 11.04 -7.30
CA ASP A 207 -4.25 10.37 -8.59
C ASP A 207 -5.27 9.23 -8.63
N LEU A 208 -5.43 8.49 -7.52
CA LEU A 208 -6.49 7.47 -7.38
C LEU A 208 -7.88 8.06 -7.64
N PHE A 209 -8.16 9.26 -7.14
CA PHE A 209 -9.42 9.95 -7.43
C PHE A 209 -9.43 10.59 -8.82
N GLY A 210 -8.28 11.07 -9.29
CA GLY A 210 -8.16 11.97 -10.42
C GLY A 210 -8.62 13.40 -10.10
N THR A 211 -8.19 14.34 -10.93
CA THR A 211 -8.33 15.79 -10.68
C THR A 211 -9.76 16.24 -10.39
N GLN A 212 -10.75 15.74 -11.14
CA GLN A 212 -12.14 16.19 -10.99
C GLN A 212 -12.76 15.73 -9.65
N ALA A 213 -12.60 14.45 -9.30
CA ALA A 213 -13.12 13.92 -8.06
C ALA A 213 -12.39 14.53 -6.86
N PHE A 214 -11.06 14.65 -6.94
CA PHE A 214 -10.27 15.13 -5.81
C PHE A 214 -10.58 16.59 -5.42
N ARG A 215 -11.00 17.43 -6.37
CA ARG A 215 -11.47 18.80 -6.08
C ARG A 215 -12.64 18.85 -5.09
N GLN A 216 -13.36 17.75 -4.89
CA GLN A 216 -14.44 17.68 -3.91
C GLN A 216 -13.91 17.41 -2.49
N ILE A 217 -12.73 16.83 -2.34
CA ILE A 217 -12.20 16.39 -1.05
C ILE A 217 -11.78 17.61 -0.22
N ASN A 218 -12.09 17.57 1.08
CA ASN A 218 -11.61 18.56 2.05
C ASN A 218 -10.11 18.31 2.33
N TYR A 219 -9.25 18.77 1.42
CA TYR A 219 -7.80 18.72 1.57
C TYR A 219 -7.31 19.81 2.53
N ILE A 220 -6.50 19.41 3.50
CA ILE A 220 -5.81 20.28 4.45
C ILE A 220 -4.32 20.19 4.15
N GLU A 221 -3.77 21.30 3.68
CA GLU A 221 -2.34 21.45 3.42
C GLU A 221 -1.61 21.74 4.74
N CYS A 222 -0.78 20.80 5.17
CA CYS A 222 -0.10 20.85 6.46
C CYS A 222 1.26 21.52 6.43
N ASP A 223 1.83 21.81 5.25
CA ASP A 223 3.09 22.54 5.13
C ASP A 223 2.82 24.04 4.94
N GLU A 224 3.44 24.89 5.75
CA GLU A 224 3.27 26.34 5.72
C GLU A 224 3.62 27.00 4.37
N LYS A 225 4.50 26.36 3.58
CA LYS A 225 4.90 26.83 2.24
C LYS A 225 3.89 26.44 1.17
N GLY A 226 2.94 25.58 1.50
CA GLY A 226 1.88 25.15 0.60
C GLY A 226 0.81 26.22 0.36
N LYS A 227 0.10 26.10 -0.76
CA LYS A 227 -1.01 27.01 -1.08
C LYS A 227 -2.18 26.78 -0.11
N ASN A 228 -2.72 27.87 0.46
CA ASN A 228 -3.80 27.82 1.44
C ASN A 228 -3.50 26.92 2.66
N ALA A 229 -2.22 26.89 3.08
CA ALA A 229 -1.77 26.10 4.21
C ALA A 229 -2.60 26.34 5.48
N ARG A 230 -2.81 25.26 6.24
CA ARG A 230 -3.49 25.21 7.54
C ARG A 230 -2.76 24.25 8.48
N PRO A 231 -1.47 24.49 8.79
CA PRO A 231 -0.68 23.63 9.68
C PRO A 231 -1.28 23.53 11.09
N ASP A 232 -1.97 24.59 11.54
CA ASP A 232 -2.70 24.65 12.81
C ASP A 232 -3.76 23.53 12.92
N LEU A 233 -4.49 23.25 11.83
CA LEU A 233 -5.48 22.18 11.79
C LEU A 233 -4.83 20.80 11.88
N CYS A 234 -3.62 20.64 11.34
CA CYS A 234 -2.88 19.38 11.37
C CYS A 234 -2.29 19.11 12.76
N ILE A 235 -1.75 20.13 13.42
CA ILE A 235 -1.27 20.05 14.81
C ILE A 235 -2.44 19.72 15.74
N LYS A 236 -3.55 20.44 15.62
CA LYS A 236 -4.76 20.22 16.43
C LYS A 236 -5.35 18.81 16.24
N ALA A 237 -5.28 18.27 15.03
CA ALA A 237 -5.71 16.91 14.73
C ALA A 237 -4.66 15.84 15.07
N ASN A 238 -3.51 16.22 15.65
CA ASN A 238 -2.41 15.32 16.02
C ASN A 238 -1.92 14.46 14.85
N ILE A 239 -1.76 15.07 13.67
CA ILE A 239 -1.29 14.39 12.46
C ILE A 239 0.21 14.11 12.58
N SER A 240 0.58 12.84 12.67
CA SER A 240 1.97 12.39 12.82
C SER A 240 2.64 11.97 11.51
N GLY A 241 1.91 11.99 10.39
CA GLY A 241 2.44 11.57 9.09
C GLY A 241 1.45 11.78 7.95
N PHE A 242 1.96 11.80 6.73
CA PHE A 242 1.20 12.12 5.52
C PHE A 242 1.23 10.98 4.48
N PRO A 243 0.14 10.79 3.74
CA PRO A 243 -1.17 11.39 4.00
C PRO A 243 -1.82 10.82 5.28
N THR A 244 -2.83 11.50 5.81
CA THR A 244 -3.73 10.95 6.83
C THR A 244 -5.17 11.33 6.51
N TRP A 245 -6.09 10.37 6.58
CA TRP A 245 -7.52 10.62 6.47
C TRP A 245 -8.16 10.72 7.85
N GLU A 246 -9.04 11.70 8.06
CA GLU A 246 -9.97 11.71 9.19
C GLU A 246 -11.37 11.41 8.67
N ILE A 247 -11.94 10.29 9.10
CA ILE A 247 -13.27 9.83 8.68
C ILE A 247 -14.06 9.45 9.94
N LYS A 248 -15.20 10.11 10.17
CA LYS A 248 -16.05 9.89 11.36
C LYS A 248 -15.26 10.00 12.68
N GLY A 249 -14.36 10.98 12.75
CA GLY A 249 -13.52 11.26 13.94
C GLY A 249 -12.35 10.29 14.17
N LYS A 250 -12.12 9.33 13.27
CA LYS A 250 -10.98 8.40 13.34
C LYS A 250 -9.91 8.76 12.31
N LEU A 251 -8.64 8.70 12.73
CA LEU A 251 -7.48 8.94 11.87
C LEU A 251 -6.98 7.65 11.24
N TYR A 252 -6.77 7.69 9.92
CA TYR A 252 -6.25 6.61 9.10
C TYR A 252 -5.02 7.12 8.34
N SER A 253 -3.84 6.90 8.91
CA SER A 253 -2.58 7.32 8.30
C SER A 253 -2.21 6.49 7.08
N GLY A 254 -1.46 7.07 6.16
CA GLY A 254 -1.03 6.46 4.91
C GLY A 254 -2.09 6.49 3.80
N LEU A 255 -1.66 6.12 2.59
CA LEU A 255 -2.50 5.99 1.42
C LEU A 255 -3.63 4.98 1.69
N GLN A 256 -4.83 5.31 1.21
CA GLN A 256 -6.01 4.46 1.28
C GLN A 256 -6.50 4.17 -0.14
N SER A 257 -6.79 2.92 -0.46
CA SER A 257 -7.47 2.61 -1.72
C SER A 257 -8.86 3.23 -1.76
N LEU A 258 -9.42 3.44 -2.94
CA LEU A 258 -10.79 3.93 -3.06
C LEU A 258 -11.81 2.97 -2.44
N GLN A 259 -11.53 1.66 -2.51
CA GLN A 259 -12.33 0.64 -1.83
C GLN A 259 -12.27 0.81 -0.31
N ALA A 260 -11.08 0.96 0.27
CA ALA A 260 -10.93 1.19 1.70
C ALA A 260 -11.64 2.47 2.15
N LEU A 261 -11.51 3.56 1.39
CA LEU A 261 -12.23 4.81 1.69
C LEU A 261 -13.75 4.65 1.61
N ALA A 262 -14.26 3.86 0.66
CA ALA A 262 -15.67 3.52 0.60
C ALA A 262 -16.12 2.76 1.85
N ASP A 263 -15.37 1.74 2.28
CA ASP A 263 -15.67 0.95 3.49
C ASP A 263 -15.63 1.82 4.76
N LEU A 264 -14.56 2.58 4.95
CA LEU A 264 -14.36 3.44 6.12
C LEU A 264 -15.44 4.53 6.23
N SER A 265 -15.86 5.08 5.10
CA SER A 265 -16.90 6.12 5.04
C SER A 265 -18.33 5.57 5.08
N GLY A 266 -18.52 4.25 4.91
CA GLY A 266 -19.83 3.62 4.76
C GLY A 266 -20.54 4.01 3.46
N TYR A 267 -19.77 4.25 2.39
CA TYR A 267 -20.31 4.56 1.07
C TYR A 267 -20.97 3.32 0.45
N GLN A 268 -22.20 3.48 -0.04
CA GLN A 268 -23.02 2.40 -0.62
C GLN A 268 -23.28 2.56 -2.12
N GLY A 269 -22.71 3.58 -2.76
CA GLY A 269 -22.88 3.80 -4.20
C GLY A 269 -22.01 2.87 -5.05
N ASP A 270 -21.94 3.15 -6.36
CA ASP A 270 -21.10 2.38 -7.29
C ASP A 270 -19.62 2.43 -6.88
N ARG A 271 -18.99 1.26 -6.78
CA ARG A 271 -17.59 1.03 -6.37
C ARG A 271 -16.72 0.51 -7.52
N ASN A 272 -17.20 0.56 -8.76
CA ASN A 272 -16.45 0.19 -9.96
C ASN A 272 -15.43 1.26 -10.35
N PHE A 273 -14.53 1.60 -9.43
CA PHE A 273 -13.47 2.58 -9.66
C PHE A 273 -12.54 2.13 -10.79
N LYS A 274 -12.12 3.07 -11.64
CA LYS A 274 -11.37 2.83 -12.88
C LYS A 274 -9.90 3.28 -12.82
N ARG A 275 -9.46 3.75 -11.65
CA ARG A 275 -8.11 4.28 -11.40
C ARG A 275 -7.41 3.52 -10.28
#